data_AF-Q6MZ31-F1
#
_entry.id   AF-Q6MZ31-F1
#
_cell.length_a   1.000
_cell.length_b   1.000
_cell.length_c   1.000
_cell.angle_alpha   90.00
_cell.angle_beta   90.00
_cell.angle_gamma   90.00
#
_symmetry.space_group_name_H-M   'P 1'
#
loop_
_entity.id
_entity.type
_entity.pdbx_description
1 polymer ?
#
loop_
_entity_poly.entity_id
_entity_poly.type
_entity_poly.pdbx_seq_one_letter_code
_entity_poly.pdbx_strand_id
1 'polypeptide(L)'
;MRWAITQEHAADRCASARAENPHAIATAESWGPLFAEARRATVDAVNAREATLREQEEQHRAMARQLRIAAARMEEMDAENRAALTISTD
;
A
#
# COMPACT_ATOMS: atom_id res chain seq x y z
N MET A 1 -10.55 12.03 -5.55
CA MET A 1 -10.89 11.03 -4.51
C MET A 1 -10.79 9.57 -4.95
N ARG A 2 -11.44 9.11 -6.04
CA ARG A 2 -11.42 7.71 -6.50
C ARG A 2 -10.02 7.06 -6.53
N TRP A 3 -9.03 7.76 -7.06
CA TRP A 3 -7.65 7.29 -7.13
C TRP A 3 -7.01 7.05 -5.75
N ALA A 4 -7.27 7.91 -4.77
CA ALA A 4 -6.75 7.73 -3.41
C ALA A 4 -7.32 6.46 -2.77
N ILE A 5 -8.61 6.21 -2.95
CA ILE A 5 -9.30 5.00 -2.48
C ILE A 5 -8.72 3.74 -3.17
N THR A 6 -8.46 3.82 -4.48
CA THR A 6 -7.81 2.71 -5.20
C THR A 6 -6.44 2.37 -4.63
N GLN A 7 -5.65 3.38 -4.25
CA GLN A 7 -4.34 3.18 -3.62
C GLN A 7 -4.48 2.57 -2.22
N GLU A 8 -5.48 2.96 -1.43
CA GLU A 8 -5.75 2.32 -0.14
C GLU A 8 -6.12 0.87 -0.27
N HIS A 9 -7.02 0.53 -1.20
CA HIS A 9 -7.36 -0.86 -1.46
C HIS A 9 -6.15 -1.66 -1.96
N ALA A 10 -5.20 -1.04 -2.67
CA ALA A 10 -3.95 -1.71 -3.03
C ALA A 10 -3.08 -1.98 -1.80
N ALA A 11 -2.93 -1.02 -0.90
CA ALA A 11 -2.24 -1.21 0.37
C ALA A 11 -2.88 -2.29 1.24
N ASP A 12 -4.22 -2.33 1.32
CA ASP A 12 -4.95 -3.34 2.10
C ASP A 12 -4.77 -4.75 1.52
N ARG A 13 -4.71 -4.88 0.19
CA ARG A 13 -4.38 -6.15 -0.47
C ARG A 13 -2.96 -6.59 -0.16
N CYS A 14 -1.98 -5.67 -0.14
CA CYS A 14 -0.62 -6.00 0.28
C CYS A 14 -0.59 -6.49 1.73
N ALA A 15 -1.24 -5.78 2.66
CA ALA A 15 -1.32 -6.17 4.06
C ALA A 15 -2.01 -7.53 4.25
N SER A 16 -3.08 -7.79 3.51
CA SER A 16 -3.79 -9.08 3.54
C SER A 16 -2.91 -10.22 3.03
N ALA A 17 -2.18 -10.01 1.92
CA ALA A 17 -1.26 -11.02 1.40
C ALA A 17 -0.10 -11.32 2.35
N ARG A 18 0.35 -10.34 3.14
CA ARG A 18 1.38 -10.53 4.18
C ARG A 18 0.86 -11.38 5.34
N ALA A 19 -0.42 -11.29 5.68
CA ALA A 19 -1.01 -12.09 6.76
C ALA A 19 -0.96 -13.61 6.49
N GLU A 20 -0.80 -14.03 5.24
CA GLU A 20 -0.65 -15.44 4.85
C GLU A 20 0.78 -15.98 5.02
N ASN A 21 1.79 -15.09 5.05
CA ASN A 21 3.21 -15.48 5.07
C ASN A 21 3.61 -16.32 6.31
N PRO A 22 3.16 -16.01 7.54
CA PRO A 22 3.47 -16.84 8.71
C PRO A 22 2.99 -18.29 8.57
N HIS A 23 1.83 -18.50 7.93
CA HIS A 23 1.30 -19.84 7.70
C HIS A 23 2.16 -20.63 6.69
N ALA A 24 2.66 -19.97 5.65
CA ALA A 24 3.56 -20.58 4.68
C ALA A 24 4.90 -21.00 5.32
N ILE A 25 5.46 -20.16 6.20
CA ILE A 25 6.67 -20.49 6.97
C ILE A 25 6.43 -21.69 7.89
N ALA A 26 5.35 -21.67 8.69
CA ALA A 26 5.01 -22.77 9.59
C ALA A 26 4.82 -24.10 8.83
N THR A 27 4.23 -24.04 7.63
CA THR A 27 4.08 -25.21 6.75
C THR A 27 5.44 -25.72 6.27
N ALA A 28 6.36 -24.85 5.88
CA ALA A 28 7.70 -25.24 5.47
C ALA A 28 8.51 -25.86 6.64
N GLU A 29 8.31 -25.33 7.85
CA GLU A 29 8.95 -25.83 9.08
C GLU A 29 8.48 -27.24 9.45
N SER A 30 7.25 -27.62 9.11
CA SER A 30 6.74 -28.98 9.35
C SER A 30 7.30 -30.03 8.38
N TRP A 31 8.07 -29.64 7.37
CA TRP A 31 8.67 -30.59 6.43
C TRP A 31 9.80 -31.38 7.09
N GLY A 32 9.78 -32.70 6.85
CA GLY A 32 10.78 -33.63 7.39
C GLY A 32 12.22 -33.34 6.93
N PRO A 33 13.21 -34.01 7.52
CA PRO A 33 14.63 -33.69 7.34
C PRO A 33 15.14 -33.81 5.90
N LEU A 34 14.50 -34.63 5.06
CA LEU A 34 14.84 -34.78 3.64
C LEU A 34 14.59 -33.50 2.82
N PHE A 35 13.79 -32.56 3.34
CA PHE A 35 13.43 -31.31 2.66
C PHE A 35 14.14 -30.08 3.23
N ALA A 36 15.27 -30.25 3.92
CA ALA A 36 15.97 -29.14 4.59
C ALA A 36 16.30 -27.96 3.66
N GLU A 37 16.77 -28.25 2.45
CA GLU A 37 17.09 -27.22 1.45
C GLU A 37 15.82 -26.53 0.92
N ALA A 38 14.77 -27.31 0.63
CA ALA A 38 13.49 -26.78 0.18
C ALA A 38 12.84 -25.88 1.24
N ARG A 39 12.92 -26.27 2.52
CA ARG A 39 12.45 -25.46 3.66
C ARG A 39 13.21 -24.14 3.70
N ARG A 40 14.54 -24.15 3.62
CA ARG A 40 15.36 -22.93 3.61
C ARG A 40 14.95 -22.00 2.47
N ALA A 41 14.91 -22.53 1.25
CA ALA A 41 14.53 -21.76 0.06
C ALA A 41 13.12 -21.18 0.15
N THR A 42 12.17 -21.92 0.76
CA THR A 42 10.80 -21.44 0.97
C THR A 42 10.77 -20.28 1.97
N VAL A 43 11.47 -20.41 3.09
CA VAL A 43 11.57 -19.33 4.10
C VAL A 43 12.22 -18.09 3.50
N ASP A 44 13.31 -18.24 2.74
CA ASP A 44 13.99 -17.13 2.08
C ASP A 44 13.07 -16.43 1.06
N ALA A 45 12.34 -17.21 0.25
CA ALA A 45 11.39 -16.67 -0.72
C ALA A 45 10.21 -15.93 -0.05
N VAL A 46 9.66 -16.48 1.04
CA VAL A 46 8.58 -15.83 1.80
C VAL A 46 9.07 -14.55 2.44
N ASN A 47 10.28 -14.53 3.01
CA ASN A 47 10.87 -13.32 3.59
C ASN A 47 11.13 -12.23 2.53
N ALA A 48 11.63 -12.61 1.36
CA ALA A 48 11.80 -11.68 0.24
C ALA A 48 10.44 -11.11 -0.23
N ARG A 49 9.42 -11.96 -0.33
CA ARG A 49 8.04 -11.54 -0.65
C ARG A 49 7.49 -10.59 0.41
N GLU A 50 7.68 -10.88 1.70
CA GLU A 50 7.25 -10.02 2.83
C GLU A 50 7.86 -8.62 2.73
N ALA A 51 9.18 -8.55 2.47
CA ALA A 51 9.88 -7.28 2.31
C ALA A 51 9.30 -6.44 1.16
N THR A 52 9.11 -7.05 -0.02
CA THR A 52 8.52 -6.38 -1.18
C THR A 52 7.08 -5.93 -0.92
N LEU A 53 6.24 -6.79 -0.33
CA LEU A 53 4.85 -6.44 -0.05
C LEU A 53 4.76 -5.28 0.95
N ARG A 54 5.64 -5.24 1.95
CA ARG A 54 5.70 -4.14 2.91
C ARG A 54 6.09 -2.83 2.24
N GLU A 55 7.10 -2.86 1.37
CA GLU A 55 7.50 -1.68 0.62
C GLU A 55 6.35 -1.16 -0.26
N GLN A 56 5.67 -2.05 -1.00
CA GLN A 56 4.53 -1.66 -1.84
C GLN A 56 3.36 -1.12 -1.02
N GLU A 57 3.05 -1.71 0.13
CA GLU A 57 2.03 -1.20 1.07
C GLU A 57 2.35 0.23 1.50
N GLU A 58 3.59 0.51 1.89
CA GLU A 58 4.04 1.83 2.31
C GLU A 58 3.95 2.85 1.17
N GLN A 59 4.37 2.47 -0.05
CA GLN A 59 4.28 3.30 -1.26
C GLN A 59 2.81 3.64 -1.59
N HIS A 60 1.92 2.65 -1.60
CA HIS A 60 0.50 2.86 -1.87
C HIS A 60 -0.16 3.78 -0.83
N ARG A 61 0.14 3.58 0.47
CA ARG A 61 -0.36 4.49 1.52
C ARG A 61 0.18 5.91 1.36
N ALA A 62 1.45 6.07 1.00
CA ALA A 62 2.03 7.38 0.75
C ALA A 62 1.34 8.08 -0.42
N MET A 63 1.12 7.37 -1.52
CA MET A 63 0.41 7.89 -2.70
C MET A 63 -1.02 8.30 -2.37
N ALA A 64 -1.76 7.47 -1.62
CA ALA A 64 -3.11 7.80 -1.17
C ALA A 64 -3.15 9.10 -0.36
N ARG A 65 -2.20 9.29 0.56
CA ARG A 65 -2.08 10.53 1.34
C ARG A 65 -1.77 11.74 0.46
N GLN A 66 -0.82 11.63 -0.46
CA GLN A 66 -0.46 12.71 -1.38
C GLN A 66 -1.63 13.13 -2.26
N LEU A 67 -2.40 12.17 -2.79
CA LEU A 67 -3.59 12.44 -3.60
C LEU A 67 -4.66 13.21 -2.83
N ARG A 68 -4.84 12.93 -1.53
CA ARG A 68 -5.78 13.68 -0.68
C ARG A 68 -5.31 15.10 -0.41
N ILE A 69 -4.03 15.26 -0.08
CA ILE A 69 -3.43 16.58 0.14
C ILE A 69 -3.56 17.44 -1.12
N ALA A 70 -3.25 16.87 -2.29
CA ALA A 70 -3.39 17.56 -3.57
C ALA A 70 -4.84 17.96 -3.86
N ALA A 71 -5.81 17.07 -3.60
CA ALA A 71 -7.23 17.38 -3.78
C ALA A 71 -7.69 18.53 -2.87
N ALA A 72 -7.32 18.51 -1.58
CA ALA A 72 -7.67 19.58 -0.65
C ALA A 72 -7.09 20.94 -1.04
N ARG A 73 -5.83 20.97 -1.48
CA ARG A 73 -5.19 22.20 -1.98
C ARG A 73 -5.87 22.77 -3.23
N MET A 74 -6.31 21.88 -4.12
CA MET A 74 -7.02 22.30 -5.33
C MET A 74 -8.41 22.88 -4.99
N GLU A 75 -9.13 22.27 -4.05
CA GLU A 75 -10.42 22.80 -3.56
C GLU A 75 -10.29 24.17 -2.89
N GLU A 76 -9.21 24.39 -2.12
CA GLU A 76 -8.88 25.68 -1.50
C GLU A 76 -8.58 26.75 -2.56
N MET A 77 -7.71 26.44 -3.52
CA MET A 77 -7.39 27.35 -4.63
C MET A 77 -8.63 27.68 -5.48
N ASP A 78 -9.50 26.71 -5.73
CA ASP A 78 -10.75 26.93 -6.46
C ASP A 78 -11.71 27.84 -5.67
N ALA A 79 -11.73 27.76 -4.34
CA ALA A 79 -12.52 28.63 -3.49
C ALA A 79 -11.99 30.08 -3.50
N GLU A 80 -10.67 30.24 -3.40
CA GLU A 80 -10.00 31.55 -3.51
C GLU A 80 -10.28 32.22 -4.87
N ASN A 81 -10.15 31.46 -5.95
CA ASN A 81 -10.42 31.95 -7.31
C ASN A 81 -11.88 32.37 -7.48
N ARG A 82 -12.84 31.59 -6.96
CA ARG A 82 -14.26 31.97 -6.99
C ARG A 82 -14.50 33.27 -6.23
N ALA A 83 -13.91 33.42 -5.04
CA ALA A 83 -14.05 34.64 -4.25
C ALA A 83 -13.47 35.87 -4.97
N ALA A 84 -12.29 35.74 -5.58
CA ALA A 84 -11.65 36.80 -6.33
C ALA A 84 -12.47 37.23 -7.56
N LEU A 85 -13.04 36.27 -8.29
CA LEU A 85 -13.90 36.56 -9.44
C LEU A 85 -15.18 37.30 -9.02
N THR A 86 -15.84 36.88 -7.93
CA THR A 86 -17.03 37.58 -7.43
C THR A 86 -16.73 39.03 -7.06
N ILE A 87 -15.62 39.32 -6.38
CA ILE A 87 -15.22 40.68 -6.03
C ILE A 87 -14.89 41.53 -7.27
N SER A 88 -14.36 40.92 -8.34
CA SER A 88 -14.00 41.63 -9.58
C SER A 88 -15.20 41.95 -10.49
N THR A 89 -16.38 41.39 -10.23
CA THR A 89 -17.57 41.59 -11.08
C THR A 89 -18.58 42.58 -10.50
N ASP A 90 -18.36 43.03 -9.26
CA ASP A 90 -19.09 44.12 -8.59
C ASP A 90 -18.35 45.47 -8.74
#